data_AF-A0A531L108-F1
#
_entry.id   AF-A0A531L108-F1
#
_cell.length_a   1.000
_cell.length_b   1.000
_cell.length_c   1.000
_cell.angle_alpha   90.00
_cell.angle_beta   90.00
_cell.angle_gamma   90.00
#
_symmetry.space_group_name_H-M   'P 1'
#
loop_
_entity.id
_entity.type
_entity.pdbx_description
1 polymer ?
#
loop_
_entity_poly.entity_id
_entity_poly.type
_entity_poly.pdbx_seq_one_letter_code
_entity_poly.pdbx_strand_id
1 'polypeptide(L)'
;SGNFSRGDTVAILSPEGREIARGLVAYDAADAVRIAGLKTAEIETVLGYEARSAMIHRDDLVVSHSTDQVRAGDQVVGDKVHSGG
;
A
#
# COMPACT_ATOMS: atom_id res chain seq x y z
N SER A 1 2.48 -3.68 -7.10
CA SER A 1 2.23 -5.10 -7.41
C SER A 1 3.54 -5.86 -7.34
N GLY A 2 3.55 -7.07 -6.79
CA GLY A 2 4.77 -7.86 -6.56
C GLY A 2 4.42 -9.25 -6.01
N ASN A 3 5.43 -10.10 -5.85
CA ASN A 3 5.29 -11.40 -5.20
C ASN A 3 5.47 -11.22 -3.68
N PHE A 4 4.52 -11.76 -2.91
CA PHE A 4 4.57 -11.80 -1.45
C PHE A 4 3.94 -13.11 -0.99
N SER A 5 4.36 -13.56 0.18
CA SER A 5 3.82 -14.72 0.86
C SER A 5 3.08 -14.29 2.12
N ARG A 6 2.25 -15.17 2.64
CA ARG A 6 1.61 -15.00 3.94
C ARG A 6 2.67 -14.64 5.00
N GLY A 7 2.38 -13.58 5.76
CA GLY A 7 3.24 -13.06 6.82
C GLY A 7 4.20 -11.98 6.34
N ASP A 8 4.27 -11.71 5.04
CA ASP A 8 5.07 -10.59 4.53
C ASP A 8 4.42 -9.24 4.82
N THR A 9 5.25 -8.26 5.10
CA THR A 9 4.84 -6.86 5.22
C THR A 9 4.58 -6.27 3.84
N VAL A 10 3.33 -5.88 3.59
CA VAL A 10 2.90 -5.25 2.33
C VAL A 10 2.45 -3.81 2.56
N ALA A 11 2.66 -2.96 1.55
CA ALA A 11 2.19 -1.58 1.53
C ALA A 11 0.78 -1.49 0.95
N ILE A 12 -0.05 -0.68 1.60
CA ILE A 12 -1.41 -0.34 1.15
C ILE A 12 -1.35 1.06 0.57
N LEU A 13 -1.66 1.16 -0.72
CA LEU A 13 -1.65 2.39 -1.47
C LEU A 13 -3.08 2.92 -1.66
N SER A 14 -3.25 4.23 -1.61
CA SER A 14 -4.46 4.92 -2.04
C SER A 14 -4.63 4.83 -3.55
N PRO A 15 -5.82 5.17 -4.10
CA PRO A 15 -6.04 5.25 -5.54
C PRO A 15 -5.07 6.19 -6.28
N GLU A 16 -4.53 7.20 -5.59
CA GLU A 16 -3.54 8.15 -6.08
C GLU A 16 -2.09 7.61 -5.99
N GLY A 17 -1.91 6.38 -5.51
CA GLY A 17 -0.61 5.73 -5.36
C GLY A 17 0.16 6.12 -4.10
N ARG A 18 -0.45 6.88 -3.18
CA ARG A 18 0.18 7.25 -1.90
C ARG A 18 0.07 6.11 -0.91
N GLU A 19 1.16 5.77 -0.23
CA GLU A 19 1.09 4.79 0.86
C GLU A 19 0.31 5.35 2.06
N ILE A 20 -0.76 4.64 2.45
CA ILE A 20 -1.64 5.02 3.56
C ILE A 20 -1.53 4.07 4.74
N ALA A 21 -0.99 2.86 4.55
CA ALA A 21 -0.78 1.89 5.60
C ALA A 21 0.21 0.81 5.18
N ARG A 22 0.71 0.04 6.15
CA ARG A 22 1.40 -1.25 5.93
C ARG A 22 0.80 -2.29 6.84
N GLY A 23 0.86 -3.56 6.46
CA GLY A 23 0.49 -4.64 7.35
C GLY A 23 0.94 -6.00 6.88
N LEU A 24 0.72 -7.02 7.72
CA LEU A 24 1.06 -8.41 7.41
C LEU A 24 -0.07 -9.06 6.63
N VAL A 25 0.28 -9.62 5.46
CA VAL A 25 -0.71 -10.26 4.59
C VAL A 25 -1.05 -11.68 5.04
N ALA A 26 -2.34 -12.01 5.05
CA ALA A 26 -2.83 -13.32 5.49
C ALA A 26 -2.76 -14.40 4.41
N TYR A 27 -2.55 -14.01 3.15
CA TYR A 27 -2.59 -14.81 1.93
C TYR A 27 -1.37 -14.55 1.05
N ASP A 28 -0.98 -15.53 0.24
CA ASP A 28 0.05 -15.33 -0.79
C ASP A 28 -0.49 -14.46 -1.93
N ALA A 29 0.42 -13.86 -2.71
CA ALA A 29 0.05 -12.96 -3.80
C ALA A 29 -0.91 -13.60 -4.82
N ALA A 30 -0.71 -14.89 -5.14
CA ALA A 30 -1.57 -15.61 -6.07
C ALA A 30 -3.01 -15.73 -5.55
N ASP A 31 -3.17 -16.06 -4.27
CA ASP A 31 -4.49 -16.21 -3.64
C ASP A 31 -5.15 -14.86 -3.42
N ALA A 32 -4.39 -13.85 -2.98
CA ALA A 32 -4.88 -12.49 -2.78
C ALA A 32 -5.49 -11.89 -4.05
N VAL A 33 -4.89 -12.14 -5.22
CA VAL A 33 -5.43 -11.70 -6.52
C VAL A 33 -6.72 -12.43 -6.87
N ARG A 34 -6.79 -13.74 -6.61
CA ARG A 34 -7.97 -14.57 -6.93
C ARG A 34 -9.20 -14.19 -6.11
N ILE A 35 -8.99 -13.72 -4.88
CA ILE A 35 -10.07 -13.39 -3.94
C ILE A 35 -10.35 -11.90 -3.83
N ALA A 36 -9.59 -11.06 -4.54
CA ALA A 36 -9.78 -9.62 -4.54
C ALA A 36 -11.19 -9.25 -5.02
N GLY A 37 -11.94 -8.53 -4.17
CA GLY A 37 -13.30 -8.10 -4.48
C GLY A 37 -14.40 -9.14 -4.22
N LEU A 38 -14.05 -10.35 -3.78
CA LEU A 38 -15.03 -11.37 -3.41
C LEU A 38 -15.54 -11.17 -1.97
N LYS A 39 -16.76 -11.64 -1.70
CA LYS A 39 -17.27 -11.71 -0.33
C LYS A 39 -16.59 -12.86 0.41
N THR A 40 -16.46 -12.74 1.73
CA THR A 40 -15.83 -13.78 2.58
C THR A 40 -16.41 -15.18 2.35
N ALA A 41 -17.72 -15.29 2.12
CA ALA A 41 -18.39 -16.57 1.84
C ALA A 41 -17.95 -17.22 0.51
N GLU A 42 -17.44 -16.45 -0.44
CA GLU A 42 -17.00 -16.92 -1.76
C GLU A 42 -15.50 -17.33 -1.73
N ILE A 43 -14.73 -16.83 -0.76
CA ILE A 43 -13.30 -17.09 -0.62
C ILE A 43 -13.01 -18.58 -0.45
N GLU A 44 -13.75 -19.27 0.42
CA GLU A 44 -13.58 -20.71 0.68
C GLU A 44 -13.81 -21.55 -0.58
N THR A 45 -14.77 -21.14 -1.41
CA THR A 45 -15.08 -21.82 -2.67
C THR A 45 -13.96 -21.65 -3.69
N VAL A 46 -13.32 -20.48 -3.72
CA VAL A 46 -12.22 -20.19 -4.67
C VAL A 46 -10.90 -20.82 -4.24
N LEU A 47 -10.62 -20.85 -2.94
CA LEU A 47 -9.36 -21.32 -2.38
C LEU A 47 -9.38 -22.80 -2.01
N GLY A 48 -10.54 -23.38 -1.71
CA GLY A 48 -10.69 -24.78 -1.31
C GLY A 48 -10.26 -25.06 0.14
N TYR A 49 -10.07 -24.02 0.95
CA TYR A 49 -9.74 -24.09 2.38
C TYR A 49 -10.44 -22.97 3.16
N GLU A 50 -10.47 -23.10 4.49
CA GLU A 50 -11.14 -22.16 5.39
C GLU A 50 -10.58 -20.74 5.21
N ALA A 51 -11.46 -19.79 4.93
CA ALA A 51 -11.09 -18.42 4.65
C ALA A 51 -10.61 -17.76 5.94
N ARG A 52 -9.47 -17.06 5.89
CA ARG A 52 -9.12 -16.09 6.95
C ARG A 52 -10.14 -14.97 6.94
N SER A 53 -10.48 -14.49 8.13
CA SER A 53 -11.46 -13.42 8.34
C SER A 53 -11.11 -12.12 7.61
N ALA A 54 -9.84 -11.85 7.31
CA ALA A 54 -9.38 -10.64 6.63
C ALA A 54 -8.11 -10.87 5.78
N MET A 55 -7.90 -10.02 4.76
CA MET A 55 -6.67 -10.00 3.95
C MET A 55 -5.46 -9.48 4.74
N ILE A 56 -5.66 -8.44 5.54
CA ILE A 56 -4.73 -7.93 6.57
C ILE A 56 -5.58 -7.70 7.81
N HIS A 57 -5.20 -8.30 8.94
CA HIS A 57 -5.93 -8.11 10.19
C HIS A 57 -5.63 -6.72 10.76
N ARG A 58 -6.59 -6.08 11.44
CA ARG A 58 -6.40 -4.73 11.99
C ARG A 58 -5.24 -4.65 12.99
N ASP A 59 -5.02 -5.74 13.73
CA ASP A 59 -3.97 -5.80 14.75
C ASP A 59 -2.58 -5.93 14.11
N ASP A 60 -2.53 -6.39 12.85
CA ASP A 60 -1.34 -6.49 12.02
C ASP A 60 -1.26 -5.33 11.00
N LEU A 61 -2.09 -4.29 11.17
CA LEU A 61 -2.18 -3.13 10.30
C LEU A 61 -1.68 -1.88 11.02
N VAL A 62 -0.76 -1.16 10.39
CA VAL A 62 -0.28 0.14 10.85
C VAL A 62 -0.69 1.20 9.83
N VAL A 63 -1.53 2.14 10.25
CA VAL A 63 -1.96 3.26 9.41
C VAL A 63 -0.89 4.35 9.41
N SER A 64 -0.48 4.77 8.22
CA SER A 64 0.45 5.87 8.05
C SER A 64 -0.32 7.18 8.07
N HIS A 65 -0.10 7.99 9.09
CA HIS A 65 -0.53 9.39 9.07
C HIS A 65 0.41 10.18 8.18
N SER A 66 0.16 10.18 6.86
CA SER A 66 0.80 11.13 5.98
C SER A 66 0.23 12.51 6.31
N THR A 67 0.93 13.27 7.16
CA THR A 67 0.82 14.72 7.12
C THR A 67 1.11 15.12 5.68
N ASP A 68 0.16 15.80 5.05
CA ASP A 68 0.28 16.27 3.69
C ASP A 68 1.44 17.28 3.64
N GLN A 69 2.66 16.79 3.50
CA GLN A 69 3.80 17.64 3.20
C GLN A 69 3.64 18.05 1.75
N VAL A 70 2.90 19.16 1.60
CA VAL A 70 2.88 20.00 0.42
C VAL A 70 4.33 20.41 0.15
N ARG A 71 5.05 19.59 -0.62
CA ARG A 71 6.24 20.07 -1.32
C ARG A 71 5.75 20.84 -2.54
N ALA A 72 5.21 22.02 -2.28
CA ALA A 72 5.06 23.03 -3.31
C ALA A 72 6.47 23.41 -3.75
N GLY A 73 6.78 23.13 -5.01
CA GLY A 73 7.96 23.68 -5.64
C GLY A 73 7.83 25.19 -5.71
N ASP A 74 8.68 25.90 -4.97
CA ASP A 74 9.05 27.27 -5.29
C ASP A 74 10.41 27.57 -4.66
N GLN A 75 11.47 27.24 -5.39
CA GLN A 75 12.71 28.00 -5.26
C GLN A 75 13.13 28.42 -6.66
N VAL A 76 12.50 29.51 -7.08
CA VAL A 76 12.96 30.46 -8.09
C VAL A 76 14.48 30.41 -8.32
N VAL A 77 14.85 30.05 -9.54
CA VAL A 77 16.14 30.38 -10.15
C VAL A 77 16.26 31.90 -10.22
N GLY A 78 16.90 32.48 -9.21
CA GLY A 78 17.34 33.87 -9.23
C GLY A 78 18.68 33.96 -9.94
N ASP A 79 18.67 34.44 -11.18
CA ASP A 79 19.84 34.96 -11.89
C ASP A 79 20.62 35.91 -10.96
N LYS A 80 21.86 35.52 -10.60
CA LYS A 80 22.85 36.48 -10.12
C LYS A 80 23.95 36.60 -11.15
N VAL A 81 23.79 37.63 -11.96
CA VAL A 81 24.74 38.20 -12.91
C VAL A 81 26.18 38.18 -12.37
N HIS A 82 27.08 37.64 -13.19
CA HIS A 82 28.52 37.88 -13.08
C HIS A 82 28.79 39.33 -13.49
N SER A 83 29.23 40.15 -12.55
CA SER A 83 29.89 41.41 -12.85
C SER A 83 31.20 41.50 -12.06
N GLY A 84 32.31 41.38 -12.78
CA GLY A 84 33.50 42.23 -12.64
C GLY A 84 34.34 42.11 -11.38
N GLY A 85 35.55 41.61 -11.57
CA GLY A 85 36.72 41.77 -10.70
C GLY A 85 37.94 41.25 -11.42
#